data_AF-A0A2N9GSQ9-F1
#
_entry.id   AF-A0A2N9GSQ9-F1
#
_cell.length_a   1.000
_cell.length_b   1.000
_cell.length_c   1.000
_cell.angle_alpha   90.00
_cell.angle_beta   90.00
_cell.angle_gamma   90.00
#
_symmetry.space_group_name_H-M   'P 1'
#
loop_
_entity.id
_entity.type
_entity.pdbx_description
1 polymer ?
#
loop_
_entity_poly.entity_id
_entity_poly.type
_entity_poly.pdbx_seq_one_letter_code
_entity_poly.pdbx_strand_id
1 'polypeptide(L)'
;MLDVEATERIKKMRKFKESAWKCIYYLSAEIFALSVTFNEAWFTNTIYFWVGPGNQVLYMFGAGFYTYSIFALIFWETRRSDFGVSMSHHVATLTLIVLSYIFRFARIGSVVLAIHDASDVFLEVGKMSKYSGAERIASFAFVMFVLSWILLRLMYYPFWVLWSTRFSRSSGLGIIRFRESNMPSGIQIPGNVMLRNLNARECNYEVTLTLDKEKHPVDGPIYYYVFNTLLFSLLVLHIYWWVLMYRMLVKQIQARGQISDDVRSDTESEDEHED
;
A
#
# COMPACT_ATOMS: atom_id res chain seq x y z
N MET A 1 -26.28 7.63 35.20
CA MET A 1 -26.72 7.04 33.92
C MET A 1 -26.58 8.04 32.76
N LEU A 2 -27.19 9.24 32.84
CA LEU A 2 -27.05 10.29 31.81
C LEU A 2 -25.60 10.72 31.52
N ASP A 3 -24.78 10.87 32.55
CA ASP A 3 -23.36 11.25 32.40
C ASP A 3 -22.52 10.17 31.70
N VAL A 4 -22.85 8.90 31.94
CA VAL A 4 -22.21 7.74 31.29
C VAL A 4 -22.56 7.71 29.80
N GLU A 5 -23.82 7.90 29.45
CA GLU A 5 -24.26 7.96 28.05
C GLU A 5 -23.67 9.17 27.31
N ALA A 6 -23.62 10.33 27.95
CA ALA A 6 -22.99 11.53 27.39
C ALA A 6 -21.49 11.28 27.13
N THR A 7 -20.80 10.70 28.09
CA THR A 7 -19.38 10.33 27.98
C THR A 7 -19.15 9.33 26.83
N GLU A 8 -20.01 8.31 26.68
CA GLU A 8 -19.91 7.34 25.58
C GLU A 8 -20.18 7.96 24.21
N ARG A 9 -21.14 8.89 24.11
CA ARG A 9 -21.38 9.64 22.87
C ARG A 9 -20.17 10.50 22.48
N ILE A 10 -19.55 11.19 23.44
CA ILE A 10 -18.33 12.00 23.20
C ILE A 10 -17.18 11.12 22.73
N LYS A 11 -16.96 9.95 23.35
CA LYS A 11 -15.94 8.98 22.91
C LYS A 11 -16.18 8.48 21.50
N LYS A 12 -17.44 8.13 21.15
CA LYS A 12 -17.80 7.71 19.78
C LYS A 12 -17.57 8.83 18.77
N MET A 13 -17.93 10.06 19.12
CA MET A 13 -17.70 11.25 18.27
C MET A 13 -16.21 11.49 18.03
N ARG A 14 -15.36 11.37 19.05
CA ARG A 14 -13.90 11.51 18.88
C ARG A 14 -13.33 10.46 17.94
N LYS A 15 -13.71 9.20 18.13
CA LYS A 15 -13.30 8.08 17.24
C LYS A 15 -13.80 8.27 15.81
N PHE A 16 -15.02 8.79 15.65
CA PHE A 16 -15.56 9.12 14.33
C PHE A 16 -14.74 10.21 13.65
N LYS A 17 -14.40 11.30 14.37
CA LYS A 17 -13.56 12.39 13.84
C LYS A 17 -12.16 11.91 13.44
N GLU A 18 -11.55 11.07 14.28
CA GLU A 18 -10.24 10.43 13.99
C GLU A 18 -10.31 9.62 12.69
N SER A 19 -11.33 8.76 12.53
CA SER A 19 -11.51 7.97 11.31
C SER A 19 -11.89 8.81 10.08
N ALA A 20 -12.69 9.86 10.26
CA ALA A 20 -13.11 10.73 9.15
C ALA A 20 -11.93 11.48 8.52
N TRP A 21 -11.03 12.03 9.36
CA TRP A 21 -9.81 12.67 8.88
C TRP A 21 -8.92 11.69 8.10
N LYS A 22 -8.71 10.47 8.63
CA LYS A 22 -7.94 9.41 7.95
C LYS A 22 -8.59 9.00 6.62
N CYS A 23 -9.91 8.86 6.58
CA CYS A 23 -10.64 8.54 5.36
C CYS A 23 -10.46 9.61 4.27
N ILE A 24 -10.58 10.90 4.64
CA ILE A 24 -10.38 12.01 3.70
C ILE A 24 -8.96 12.00 3.16
N TYR A 25 -7.97 11.77 4.05
CA TYR A 25 -6.59 11.62 3.63
C TYR A 25 -6.42 10.49 2.61
N TYR A 26 -6.80 9.25 2.95
CA TYR A 26 -6.59 8.10 2.07
C TYR A 26 -7.30 8.26 0.73
N LEU A 27 -8.51 8.83 0.73
CA LEU A 27 -9.22 9.13 -0.51
C LEU A 27 -8.49 10.18 -1.35
N SER A 28 -8.00 11.26 -0.72
CA SER A 28 -7.21 12.28 -1.44
C SER A 28 -5.87 11.75 -1.93
N ALA A 29 -5.22 10.88 -1.16
CA ALA A 29 -3.97 10.22 -1.50
C ALA A 29 -4.15 9.31 -2.72
N GLU A 30 -5.24 8.54 -2.75
CA GLU A 30 -5.57 7.65 -3.87
C GLU A 30 -5.91 8.43 -5.14
N ILE A 31 -6.75 9.47 -5.04
CA ILE A 31 -7.04 10.35 -6.17
C ILE A 31 -5.76 11.01 -6.69
N PHE A 32 -4.89 11.46 -5.79
CA PHE A 32 -3.61 12.07 -6.15
C PHE A 32 -2.67 11.07 -6.81
N ALA A 33 -2.55 9.86 -6.26
CA ALA A 33 -1.77 8.78 -6.84
C ALA A 33 -2.24 8.47 -8.26
N LEU A 34 -3.54 8.21 -8.45
CA LEU A 34 -4.12 7.97 -9.77
C LEU A 34 -3.90 9.15 -10.71
N SER A 35 -4.09 10.39 -10.26
CA SER A 35 -3.89 11.58 -11.09
C SER A 35 -2.45 11.73 -11.59
N VAL A 36 -1.47 11.41 -10.74
CA VAL A 36 -0.05 11.46 -11.07
C VAL A 36 0.37 10.29 -11.95
N THR A 37 -0.25 9.10 -11.81
CA THR A 37 0.17 7.89 -12.51
C THR A 37 -0.65 7.55 -13.76
N PHE A 38 -1.81 8.17 -13.97
CA PHE A 38 -2.74 7.80 -15.05
C PHE A 38 -2.12 7.88 -16.46
N ASN A 39 -1.29 8.89 -16.71
CA ASN A 39 -0.66 9.11 -18.01
C ASN A 39 0.72 8.44 -18.15
N GLU A 40 1.16 7.69 -17.14
CA GLU A 40 2.51 7.16 -17.06
C GLU A 40 2.55 5.69 -17.50
N ALA A 41 3.40 5.38 -18.49
CA ALA A 41 3.56 4.02 -19.02
C ALA A 41 4.01 2.99 -17.97
N TRP A 42 4.66 3.45 -16.89
CA TRP A 42 5.10 2.61 -15.78
C TRP A 42 4.01 2.27 -14.77
N PHE A 43 2.79 2.83 -14.87
CA PHE A 43 1.68 2.44 -14.01
C PHE A 43 1.04 1.12 -14.48
N THR A 44 1.00 0.89 -15.79
CA THR A 44 0.41 -0.31 -16.40
C THR A 44 1.43 -1.39 -16.74
N ASN A 45 2.68 -1.00 -17.03
CA ASN A 45 3.72 -1.94 -17.45
C ASN A 45 4.79 -2.13 -16.35
N THR A 46 4.84 -3.35 -15.80
CA THR A 46 5.79 -3.75 -14.74
C THR A 46 7.27 -3.65 -15.15
N ILE A 47 7.55 -3.63 -16.45
CA ILE A 47 8.91 -3.51 -17.00
C ILE A 47 9.53 -2.14 -16.64
N TYR A 48 8.72 -1.08 -16.54
CA TYR A 48 9.21 0.27 -16.25
C TYR A 48 9.18 0.65 -14.76
N PHE A 49 8.80 -0.28 -13.87
CA PHE A 49 8.82 -0.05 -12.41
C PHE A 49 10.22 0.29 -11.88
N TRP A 50 11.27 -0.13 -12.60
CA TRP A 50 12.66 -0.07 -12.16
C TRP A 50 13.53 0.91 -12.95
N VAL A 51 13.01 1.52 -14.01
CA VAL A 51 13.79 2.33 -14.95
C VAL A 51 13.37 3.80 -14.82
N GLY A 52 14.33 4.69 -14.56
CA GLY A 52 14.15 6.14 -14.60
C GLY A 52 13.73 6.79 -13.26
N PRO A 53 13.96 8.11 -13.10
CA PRO A 53 13.54 8.83 -11.90
C PRO A 53 12.01 8.86 -11.84
N GLY A 54 11.43 8.42 -10.72
CA GLY A 54 9.99 8.57 -10.47
C GLY A 54 9.63 10.01 -10.11
N ASN A 55 8.37 10.38 -10.28
CA ASN A 55 7.87 11.65 -9.77
C ASN A 55 7.90 11.63 -8.24
N GLN A 56 8.75 12.46 -7.63
CA GLN A 56 9.00 12.47 -6.19
C GLN A 56 7.85 13.10 -5.39
N VAL A 57 6.90 13.77 -6.05
CA VAL A 57 5.81 14.48 -5.36
C VAL A 57 4.89 13.52 -4.60
N LEU A 58 4.59 12.35 -5.17
CA LEU A 58 3.80 11.32 -4.49
C LEU A 58 4.52 10.77 -3.23
N TYR A 59 5.84 10.68 -3.29
CA TYR A 59 6.67 10.30 -2.15
C TYR A 59 6.68 11.33 -1.04
N MET A 60 6.84 12.61 -1.40
CA MET A 60 6.82 13.71 -0.42
C MET A 60 5.45 13.80 0.26
N PHE A 61 4.37 13.60 -0.50
CA PHE A 61 3.00 13.56 0.03
C PHE A 61 2.82 12.39 1.01
N GLY A 62 3.16 11.16 0.59
CA GLY A 62 3.08 9.98 1.45
C GLY A 62 3.96 10.10 2.70
N ALA A 63 5.24 10.48 2.54
CA ALA A 63 6.18 10.66 3.65
C ALA A 63 5.66 11.65 4.70
N GLY A 64 5.09 12.78 4.26
CA GLY A 64 4.53 13.80 5.14
C GLY A 64 3.40 13.25 6.01
N PHE A 65 2.46 12.52 5.40
CA PHE A 65 1.35 11.91 6.15
C PHE A 65 1.80 10.81 7.09
N TYR A 66 2.65 9.89 6.65
CA TYR A 66 3.08 8.77 7.51
C TYR A 66 3.92 9.29 8.69
N THR A 67 4.72 10.33 8.47
CA THR A 67 5.43 11.03 9.56
C THR A 67 4.44 11.69 10.51
N TYR A 68 3.50 12.50 10.00
CA TYR A 68 2.44 13.12 10.81
C TYR A 68 1.66 12.08 11.62
N SER A 69 1.29 10.96 11.00
CA SER A 69 0.49 9.91 11.61
C SER A 69 1.24 9.20 12.73
N ILE A 70 2.57 9.02 12.65
CA ILE A 70 3.38 8.53 13.77
C ILE A 70 3.36 9.52 14.94
N PHE A 71 3.56 10.82 14.67
CA PHE A 71 3.45 11.85 15.71
C PHE A 71 2.05 11.88 16.34
N ALA A 72 1.00 11.83 15.53
CA ALA A 72 -0.38 11.79 15.99
C ALA A 72 -0.65 10.52 16.82
N LEU A 73 -0.17 9.35 16.39
CA LEU A 73 -0.30 8.09 17.13
C LEU A 73 0.38 8.14 18.49
N ILE A 74 1.57 8.75 18.58
CA ILE A 74 2.33 8.83 19.84
C ILE A 74 1.69 9.82 20.82
N PHE A 75 1.27 11.00 20.34
CA PHE A 75 0.90 12.11 21.22
C PHE A 75 -0.59 12.41 21.33
N TRP A 76 -1.38 12.09 20.30
CA TRP A 76 -2.76 12.58 20.18
C TRP A 76 -3.82 11.48 20.09
N GLU A 77 -3.50 10.35 19.46
CA GLU A 77 -4.46 9.29 19.24
C GLU A 77 -4.69 8.47 20.51
N THR A 78 -5.96 8.13 20.76
CA THR A 78 -6.32 7.36 21.96
C THR A 78 -5.70 5.96 21.88
N ARG A 79 -4.80 5.62 22.81
CA ARG A 79 -4.15 4.30 22.87
C ARG A 79 -5.20 3.18 22.98
N ARG A 80 -5.34 2.40 21.89
CA ARG A 80 -6.29 1.27 21.75
C ARG A 80 -5.51 -0.06 21.71
N SER A 81 -6.18 -1.20 21.91
CA SER A 81 -5.54 -2.54 21.92
C SER A 81 -4.95 -2.98 20.57
N ASP A 82 -5.37 -2.36 19.47
CA ASP A 82 -4.81 -2.49 18.11
C ASP A 82 -3.66 -1.50 17.83
N PHE A 83 -3.27 -0.68 18.81
CA PHE A 83 -2.23 0.34 18.68
C PHE A 83 -0.91 -0.23 18.16
N GLY A 84 -0.45 -1.36 18.71
CA GLY A 84 0.82 -1.97 18.29
C GLY A 84 0.80 -2.42 16.83
N VAL A 85 -0.35 -2.94 16.38
CA VAL A 85 -0.53 -3.37 14.99
C VAL A 85 -0.53 -2.14 14.06
N SER A 86 -1.29 -1.10 14.39
CA SER A 86 -1.32 0.16 13.63
C SER A 86 0.06 0.83 13.60
N MET A 87 0.77 0.90 14.73
CA MET A 87 2.10 1.49 14.80
C MET A 87 3.12 0.73 13.93
N SER A 88 3.07 -0.61 13.96
CA SER A 88 3.97 -1.43 13.13
C SER A 88 3.78 -1.16 11.62
N HIS A 89 2.54 -0.92 11.18
CA HIS A 89 2.24 -0.53 9.81
C HIS A 89 2.91 0.80 9.45
N HIS A 90 2.73 1.84 10.28
CA HIS A 90 3.25 3.17 9.98
C HIS A 90 4.78 3.22 9.97
N VAL A 91 5.42 2.49 10.88
CA VAL A 91 6.88 2.35 10.93
C VAL A 91 7.39 1.59 9.70
N ALA A 92 6.73 0.51 9.29
CA ALA A 92 7.11 -0.25 8.10
C ALA A 92 6.98 0.61 6.82
N THR A 93 5.86 1.31 6.65
CA THR A 93 5.63 2.16 5.48
C THR A 93 6.59 3.35 5.43
N LEU A 94 6.84 4.04 6.55
CA LEU A 94 7.84 5.12 6.59
C LEU A 94 9.24 4.60 6.27
N THR A 95 9.62 3.44 6.81
CA THR A 95 10.92 2.81 6.53
C THR A 95 11.07 2.48 5.05
N LEU A 96 10.03 1.92 4.42
CA LEU A 96 10.01 1.63 2.99
C LEU A 96 10.08 2.89 2.13
N ILE A 97 9.36 3.96 2.49
CA ILE A 97 9.40 5.24 1.79
C ILE A 97 10.80 5.85 1.86
N VAL A 98 11.40 5.92 3.05
CA VAL A 98 12.74 6.51 3.25
C VAL A 98 13.82 5.71 2.51
N LEU A 99 13.83 4.38 2.66
CA LEU A 99 14.83 3.54 1.98
C LEU A 99 14.62 3.54 0.47
N SER A 100 13.37 3.53 0.00
CA SER A 100 13.07 3.66 -1.41
C SER A 100 13.51 5.02 -1.99
N TYR A 101 13.43 6.09 -1.20
CA TYR A 101 13.90 7.42 -1.60
C TYR A 101 15.42 7.46 -1.70
N ILE A 102 16.14 6.95 -0.69
CA ILE A 102 17.61 6.86 -0.68
C ILE A 102 18.12 6.03 -1.86
N PHE A 103 17.48 4.89 -2.15
CA PHE A 103 17.88 3.99 -3.24
C PHE A 103 17.32 4.37 -4.61
N ARG A 104 16.64 5.52 -4.74
CA ARG A 104 16.03 6.03 -5.99
C ARG A 104 15.01 5.08 -6.64
N PHE A 105 14.44 4.13 -5.90
CA PHE A 105 13.40 3.21 -6.34
C PHE A 105 11.97 3.80 -6.22
N ALA A 106 11.84 5.10 -6.50
CA ALA A 106 10.59 5.83 -6.27
C ALA A 106 9.41 5.29 -7.11
N ARG A 107 9.63 4.77 -8.33
CA ARG A 107 8.51 4.29 -9.16
C ARG A 107 7.82 3.07 -8.57
N ILE A 108 8.60 2.04 -8.23
CA ILE A 108 8.04 0.82 -7.63
C ILE A 108 7.40 1.11 -6.28
N GLY A 109 8.03 1.88 -5.40
CA GLY A 109 7.39 2.15 -4.11
C GLY A 109 6.21 3.12 -4.20
N SER A 110 6.06 3.93 -5.25
CA SER A 110 4.82 4.67 -5.55
C SER A 110 3.67 3.72 -5.87
N VAL A 111 3.93 2.69 -6.67
CA VAL A 111 2.94 1.63 -6.97
C VAL A 111 2.57 0.87 -5.70
N VAL A 112 3.58 0.52 -4.88
CA VAL A 112 3.34 -0.11 -3.57
C VAL A 112 2.46 0.79 -2.71
N LEU A 113 2.79 2.08 -2.55
CA LEU A 113 2.01 3.01 -1.74
C LEU A 113 0.53 3.07 -2.17
N ALA A 114 0.26 3.26 -3.46
CA ALA A 114 -1.10 3.35 -3.99
C ALA A 114 -1.94 2.09 -3.72
N ILE A 115 -1.38 0.91 -4.01
CA ILE A 115 -2.08 -0.37 -3.81
C ILE A 115 -2.42 -0.60 -2.33
N HIS A 116 -1.59 -0.09 -1.42
CA HIS A 116 -1.80 -0.27 0.01
C HIS A 116 -2.79 0.78 0.56
N ASP A 117 -2.70 2.03 0.15
CA ASP A 117 -3.62 3.08 0.62
C ASP A 117 -5.06 2.85 0.12
N ALA A 118 -5.24 2.26 -1.07
CA ALA A 118 -6.54 2.04 -1.68
C ALA A 118 -7.54 1.22 -0.82
N SER A 119 -7.09 0.18 -0.10
CA SER A 119 -8.01 -0.59 0.75
C SER A 119 -8.40 0.13 2.03
N ASP A 120 -7.51 1.00 2.53
CA ASP A 120 -7.64 1.60 3.86
C ASP A 120 -8.76 2.64 3.89
N VAL A 121 -9.13 3.17 2.71
CA VAL A 121 -10.37 3.91 2.49
C VAL A 121 -11.59 3.12 2.98
N PHE A 122 -11.73 1.86 2.58
CA PHE A 122 -12.88 1.03 2.99
C PHE A 122 -12.87 0.73 4.49
N LEU A 123 -11.68 0.55 5.08
CA LEU A 123 -11.53 0.32 6.51
C LEU A 123 -11.98 1.53 7.34
N GLU A 124 -11.58 2.74 6.96
CA GLU A 124 -11.99 3.96 7.68
C GLU A 124 -13.49 4.26 7.49
N VAL A 125 -14.04 4.04 6.30
CA VAL A 125 -15.50 4.12 6.05
C VAL A 125 -16.27 3.12 6.94
N GLY A 126 -15.77 1.90 7.10
CA GLY A 126 -16.36 0.89 7.98
C GLY A 126 -16.38 1.32 9.43
N LYS A 127 -15.26 1.86 9.94
CA LYS A 127 -15.15 2.40 11.31
C LYS A 127 -16.14 3.56 11.54
N MET A 128 -16.15 4.54 10.64
CA MET A 128 -17.08 5.67 10.70
C MET A 128 -18.53 5.20 10.76
N SER A 129 -18.90 4.29 9.86
CA SER A 129 -20.26 3.73 9.79
C SER A 129 -20.65 3.02 11.09
N LYS A 130 -19.73 2.27 11.71
CA LYS A 130 -19.98 1.60 13.00
C LYS A 130 -20.15 2.60 14.15
N TYR A 131 -19.39 3.70 14.17
CA TYR A 131 -19.53 4.72 15.22
C TYR A 131 -20.83 5.54 15.08
N SER A 132 -21.32 5.72 13.86
CA SER A 132 -22.61 6.38 13.57
C SER A 132 -23.84 5.48 13.79
N GLY A 133 -23.64 4.19 14.09
CA GLY A 133 -24.72 3.21 14.23
C GLY A 133 -25.29 2.68 12.90
N ALA A 134 -24.67 3.01 11.77
CA ALA A 134 -25.08 2.54 10.44
C ALA A 134 -24.54 1.14 10.16
N GLU A 135 -25.08 0.13 10.84
CA GLU A 135 -24.54 -1.24 10.84
C GLU A 135 -24.53 -1.91 9.45
N ARG A 136 -25.51 -1.58 8.60
CA ARG A 136 -25.57 -2.06 7.20
C ARG A 136 -24.38 -1.57 6.39
N ILE A 137 -24.09 -0.27 6.46
CA ILE A 137 -22.96 0.35 5.75
C ILE A 137 -21.64 -0.16 6.33
N ALA A 138 -21.55 -0.33 7.65
CA ALA A 138 -20.36 -0.90 8.30
C ALA A 138 -20.07 -2.33 7.82
N SER A 139 -21.10 -3.17 7.71
CA SER A 139 -20.97 -4.55 7.23
C SER A 139 -20.54 -4.59 5.75
N PHE A 140 -21.17 -3.76 4.91
CA PHE A 140 -20.82 -3.65 3.49
C PHE A 140 -19.38 -3.16 3.29
N ALA A 141 -18.99 -2.09 3.98
CA ALA A 141 -17.63 -1.55 3.93
C ALA A 141 -16.59 -2.56 4.42
N PHE A 142 -16.91 -3.37 5.43
CA PHE A 142 -16.03 -4.44 5.89
C PHE A 142 -15.83 -5.54 4.83
N VAL A 143 -16.89 -5.96 4.13
CA VAL A 143 -16.77 -6.92 3.02
C VAL A 143 -15.92 -6.34 1.89
N MET A 144 -16.15 -5.08 1.50
CA MET A 144 -15.34 -4.40 0.49
C MET A 144 -13.86 -4.27 0.91
N PHE A 145 -13.61 -4.01 2.19
CA PHE A 145 -12.26 -3.98 2.74
C PHE A 145 -11.57 -5.36 2.63
N VAL A 146 -12.25 -6.44 2.99
CA VAL A 146 -11.71 -7.81 2.86
C VAL A 146 -11.43 -8.16 1.39
N LEU A 147 -12.36 -7.87 0.48
CA LEU A 147 -12.19 -8.14 -0.95
C LEU A 147 -11.03 -7.35 -1.54
N SER A 148 -10.97 -6.04 -1.27
CA SER A 148 -9.87 -5.18 -1.74
C SER A 148 -8.53 -5.63 -1.18
N TRP A 149 -8.46 -6.08 0.08
CA TRP A 149 -7.23 -6.63 0.66
C TRP A 149 -6.69 -7.84 -0.12
N ILE A 150 -7.56 -8.81 -0.45
CA ILE A 150 -7.18 -10.01 -1.20
C ILE A 150 -6.68 -9.61 -2.59
N LEU A 151 -7.47 -8.82 -3.31
CA LEU A 151 -7.17 -8.44 -4.69
C LEU A 151 -5.88 -7.62 -4.79
N LEU A 152 -5.72 -6.61 -3.95
CA LEU A 152 -4.61 -5.66 -4.03
C LEU A 152 -3.33 -6.21 -3.40
N ARG A 153 -3.40 -6.78 -2.19
CA ARG A 153 -2.19 -7.16 -1.43
C ARG A 153 -1.83 -8.65 -1.51
N LEU A 154 -2.80 -9.54 -1.68
CA LEU A 154 -2.52 -10.99 -1.77
C LEU A 154 -2.46 -11.51 -3.21
N MET A 155 -3.05 -10.80 -4.18
CA MET A 155 -2.95 -11.14 -5.60
C MET A 155 -2.07 -10.15 -6.35
N TYR A 156 -2.47 -8.89 -6.47
CA TYR A 156 -1.76 -7.95 -7.33
C TYR A 156 -0.30 -7.74 -6.88
N TYR A 157 -0.08 -7.48 -5.59
CA TYR A 157 1.26 -7.27 -5.04
C TYR A 157 2.24 -8.43 -5.31
N PRO A 158 1.96 -9.70 -4.95
CA PRO A 158 2.90 -10.79 -5.24
C PRO A 158 3.05 -11.13 -6.72
N PHE A 159 1.96 -11.11 -7.50
CA PHE A 159 2.00 -11.53 -8.91
C PHE A 159 2.56 -10.46 -9.85
N TRP A 160 2.44 -9.17 -9.54
CA TRP A 160 2.90 -8.10 -10.41
C TRP A 160 4.12 -7.37 -9.83
N VAL A 161 4.04 -6.91 -8.58
CA VAL A 161 5.14 -6.14 -7.97
C VAL A 161 6.33 -7.03 -7.64
N LEU A 162 6.14 -8.11 -6.87
CA LEU A 162 7.23 -9.03 -6.55
C LEU A 162 7.71 -9.82 -7.77
N TRP A 163 6.84 -10.17 -8.71
CA TRP A 163 7.28 -10.81 -9.96
C TRP A 163 8.17 -9.89 -10.80
N SER A 164 7.89 -8.58 -10.84
CA SER A 164 8.73 -7.60 -11.57
C SER A 164 10.19 -7.59 -11.09
N THR A 165 10.43 -7.92 -9.82
CA THR A 165 11.79 -8.04 -9.25
C THR A 165 12.60 -9.10 -10.00
N ARG A 166 11.99 -10.27 -10.30
CA ARG A 166 12.63 -11.39 -11.01
C ARG A 166 12.99 -11.01 -12.43
N PHE A 167 12.11 -10.25 -13.10
CA PHE A 167 12.33 -9.80 -14.46
C PHE A 167 13.46 -8.77 -14.55
N SER A 168 13.56 -7.85 -13.58
CA SER A 168 14.68 -6.89 -13.50
C SER A 168 16.04 -7.60 -13.41
N ARG A 169 16.12 -8.73 -12.70
CA ARG A 169 17.35 -9.55 -12.61
C ARG A 169 17.79 -10.16 -13.96
N SER A 170 16.82 -10.51 -14.82
CA SER A 170 17.09 -11.02 -16.18
C SER A 170 17.33 -9.89 -17.19
N SER A 171 16.64 -8.76 -17.03
CA SER A 171 16.62 -7.64 -17.98
C SER A 171 17.76 -6.64 -17.77
N GLY A 172 18.30 -6.53 -16.56
CA GLY A 172 19.54 -5.79 -16.32
C GLY A 172 20.72 -6.40 -17.09
N LEU A 173 20.69 -7.72 -17.35
CA LEU A 173 21.62 -8.41 -18.23
C LEU A 173 21.14 -8.39 -19.69
N GLY A 174 19.82 -8.52 -19.91
CA GLY A 174 19.18 -8.57 -21.22
C GLY A 174 19.21 -7.26 -22.01
N ILE A 175 18.93 -6.11 -21.39
CA ILE A 175 18.96 -4.79 -22.06
C ILE A 175 20.40 -4.37 -22.38
N ILE A 176 21.36 -4.70 -21.50
CA ILE A 176 22.79 -4.50 -21.78
C ILE A 176 23.22 -5.39 -22.97
N ARG A 177 22.86 -6.68 -22.94
CA ARG A 177 23.15 -7.63 -24.05
C ARG A 177 22.44 -7.25 -25.37
N PHE A 178 21.21 -6.73 -25.33
CA PHE A 178 20.42 -6.39 -26.51
C PHE A 178 20.91 -5.10 -27.18
N ARG A 179 21.50 -4.17 -26.42
CA ARG A 179 22.18 -2.99 -26.97
C ARG A 179 23.57 -3.33 -27.49
N GLU A 180 24.28 -4.26 -26.87
CA GLU A 180 25.58 -4.76 -27.33
C GLU A 180 25.47 -5.59 -28.63
N SER A 181 24.38 -6.37 -28.79
CA SER A 181 24.13 -7.18 -30.00
C SER A 181 23.64 -6.39 -31.22
N ASN A 182 23.11 -5.18 -31.02
CA ASN A 182 22.59 -4.31 -32.09
C ASN A 182 23.51 -3.12 -32.42
N MET A 183 24.75 -3.10 -31.91
CA MET A 183 25.73 -2.09 -32.27
C MET A 183 26.41 -2.52 -33.59
N PRO A 184 26.26 -1.78 -34.70
CA PRO A 184 26.94 -2.10 -35.94
C PRO A 184 28.46 -1.97 -35.73
N SER A 185 29.20 -2.99 -36.14
CA SER A 185 30.65 -3.10 -36.03
C SER A 185 31.34 -2.06 -36.91
N GLY A 186 31.45 -0.81 -36.45
CA GLY A 186 32.18 0.20 -37.22
C GLY A 186 32.02 1.68 -36.89
N ILE A 187 31.34 2.10 -35.83
CA ILE A 187 31.21 3.55 -35.53
C ILE A 187 31.95 3.91 -34.25
N GLN A 188 33.15 4.46 -34.43
CA GLN A 188 33.90 5.16 -33.39
C GLN A 188 33.37 6.60 -33.31
N ILE A 189 32.58 6.92 -32.28
CA ILE A 189 31.96 8.25 -32.11
C ILE A 189 33.01 9.21 -31.47
N PRO A 190 33.37 10.34 -32.10
CA PRO A 190 34.19 11.38 -31.46
C PRO A 190 33.35 12.19 -30.46
N GLY A 191 33.92 12.45 -29.28
CA GLY A 191 33.20 12.76 -28.04
C GLY A 191 32.38 14.06 -27.90
N ASN A 192 32.19 14.89 -28.93
CA ASN A 192 31.72 16.27 -28.73
C ASN A 192 30.50 16.74 -29.53
N VAL A 193 29.76 15.88 -30.24
CA VAL A 193 28.70 16.34 -31.18
C VAL A 193 27.26 15.92 -30.79
N MET A 194 27.05 15.22 -29.68
CA MET A 194 25.74 14.67 -29.30
C MET A 194 25.01 15.49 -28.21
N LEU A 195 24.92 16.82 -28.34
CA LEU A 195 24.23 17.64 -27.33
C LEU A 195 23.12 18.55 -27.85
N ARG A 196 22.70 18.44 -29.11
CA ARG A 196 21.78 19.46 -29.65
C ARG A 196 20.37 19.12 -30.06
N ASN A 197 19.98 17.91 -30.44
CA ASN A 197 18.57 17.69 -30.79
C ASN A 197 18.13 16.23 -30.66
N LEU A 198 17.01 16.06 -29.94
CA LEU A 198 16.20 14.86 -29.73
C LEU A 198 16.77 13.87 -28.68
N ASN A 199 15.97 13.55 -27.66
CA ASN A 199 16.22 12.63 -26.52
C ASN A 199 17.01 13.15 -25.29
N ALA A 200 17.15 14.46 -25.08
CA ALA A 200 17.94 14.99 -23.95
C ALA A 200 17.37 14.71 -22.55
N ARG A 201 16.06 14.47 -22.39
CA ARG A 201 15.48 14.04 -21.09
C ARG A 201 15.73 12.58 -20.80
N GLU A 202 15.75 11.75 -21.85
CA GLU A 202 15.92 10.32 -21.68
C GLU A 202 17.39 9.91 -21.57
N CYS A 203 18.25 10.55 -22.36
CA CYS A 203 19.69 10.34 -22.32
C CYS A 203 20.32 10.86 -21.00
N ASN A 204 19.78 11.93 -20.39
CA ASN A 204 20.30 12.42 -19.11
C ASN A 204 20.13 11.40 -17.98
N TYR A 205 19.02 10.64 -17.94
CA TYR A 205 18.84 9.65 -16.88
C TYR A 205 19.71 8.43 -17.12
N GLU A 206 19.88 7.96 -18.37
CA GLU A 206 20.78 6.83 -18.66
C GLU A 206 22.20 7.21 -18.31
N VAL A 207 22.65 8.38 -18.77
CA VAL A 207 23.99 8.92 -18.50
C VAL A 207 24.21 9.15 -17.01
N THR A 208 23.24 9.71 -16.27
CA THR A 208 23.37 9.89 -14.82
C THR A 208 23.40 8.55 -14.08
N LEU A 209 22.59 7.57 -14.50
CA LEU A 209 22.52 6.25 -13.86
C LEU A 209 23.75 5.41 -14.19
N THR A 210 24.32 5.53 -15.41
CA THR A 210 25.58 4.90 -15.78
C THR A 210 26.77 5.58 -15.10
N LEU A 211 26.77 6.91 -14.99
CA LEU A 211 27.81 7.66 -14.26
C LEU A 211 27.80 7.34 -12.75
N ASP A 212 26.62 7.17 -12.15
CA ASP A 212 26.50 6.75 -10.75
C ASP A 212 26.93 5.29 -10.55
N LYS A 213 26.59 4.41 -11.51
CA LYS A 213 26.97 2.99 -11.52
C LYS A 213 28.47 2.76 -11.74
N GLU A 214 29.14 3.60 -12.53
CA GLU A 214 30.60 3.59 -12.68
C GLU A 214 31.30 4.06 -11.40
N LYS A 215 30.70 4.99 -10.65
CA LYS A 215 31.27 5.51 -9.42
C LYS A 215 31.17 4.53 -8.23
N HIS A 216 30.15 3.66 -8.25
CA HIS A 216 29.86 2.69 -7.17
C HIS A 216 29.45 1.30 -7.71
N PRO A 217 30.37 0.53 -8.32
CA PRO A 217 30.05 -0.73 -8.98
C PRO A 217 29.58 -1.85 -8.03
N VAL A 218 29.90 -1.74 -6.73
CA VAL A 218 29.59 -2.75 -5.70
C VAL A 218 28.32 -2.41 -4.92
N ASP A 219 27.94 -1.13 -4.83
CA ASP A 219 26.85 -0.70 -3.95
C ASP A 219 25.46 -0.89 -4.59
N GLY A 220 25.35 -0.75 -5.92
CA GLY A 220 24.10 -0.93 -6.66
C GLY A 220 23.41 -2.29 -6.42
N PRO A 221 24.10 -3.44 -6.56
CA PRO A 221 23.54 -4.75 -6.27
C PRO A 221 23.05 -4.89 -4.82
N ILE A 222 23.81 -4.34 -3.86
CA ILE A 222 23.48 -4.42 -2.42
C ILE A 222 22.15 -3.72 -2.14
N TYR A 223 21.98 -2.48 -2.63
CA TYR A 223 20.74 -1.73 -2.45
C TYR A 223 19.52 -2.43 -3.04
N TYR A 224 19.68 -3.05 -4.21
CA TYR A 224 18.63 -3.87 -4.83
C TYR A 224 18.24 -5.06 -3.94
N TYR A 225 19.19 -5.83 -3.40
CA TYR A 225 18.86 -6.97 -2.53
C TYR A 225 18.22 -6.54 -1.20
N VAL A 226 18.69 -5.44 -0.60
CA VAL A 226 18.10 -4.89 0.63
C VAL A 226 16.65 -4.48 0.38
N PHE A 227 16.39 -3.71 -0.68
CA PHE A 227 15.03 -3.27 -1.01
C PHE A 227 14.09 -4.45 -1.31
N ASN A 228 14.55 -5.45 -2.06
CA ASN A 228 13.76 -6.65 -2.31
C ASN A 228 13.45 -7.45 -1.05
N THR A 229 14.41 -7.56 -0.13
CA THR A 229 14.18 -8.21 1.17
C THR A 229 13.08 -7.50 1.95
N LEU A 230 13.04 -6.16 1.90
CA LEU A 230 11.97 -5.38 2.51
C LEU A 230 10.61 -5.62 1.84
N LEU A 231 10.54 -5.70 0.51
CA LEU A 231 9.30 -6.07 -0.20
C LEU A 231 8.81 -7.49 0.19
N PHE A 232 9.72 -8.46 0.31
CA PHE A 232 9.36 -9.79 0.80
C PHE A 232 8.88 -9.76 2.26
N SER A 233 9.52 -8.97 3.12
CA SER A 233 9.07 -8.81 4.51
C SER A 233 7.68 -8.18 4.60
N LEU A 234 7.37 -7.23 3.70
CA LEU A 234 6.05 -6.61 3.59
C LEU A 234 4.98 -7.64 3.19
N LEU A 235 5.29 -8.58 2.28
CA LEU A 235 4.39 -9.69 1.98
C LEU A 235 4.10 -10.56 3.21
N VAL A 236 5.10 -10.87 4.03
CA VAL A 236 4.90 -11.64 5.28
C VAL A 236 3.97 -10.89 6.22
N LEU A 237 4.13 -9.56 6.33
CA LEU A 237 3.26 -8.70 7.11
C LEU A 237 1.80 -8.72 6.60
N HIS A 238 1.61 -8.73 5.27
CA HIS A 238 0.25 -8.86 4.69
C HIS A 238 -0.41 -10.18 5.02
N ILE A 239 0.34 -11.29 5.01
CA ILE A 239 -0.17 -12.61 5.37
C ILE A 239 -0.55 -12.62 6.86
N TYR A 240 0.29 -12.02 7.73
CA TYR A 240 -0.03 -11.89 9.14
C TYR A 240 -1.33 -11.11 9.38
N TRP A 241 -1.48 -9.96 8.73
CA TRP A 241 -2.70 -9.15 8.84
C TRP A 241 -3.93 -9.83 8.23
N TRP A 242 -3.76 -10.55 7.11
CA TRP A 242 -4.80 -11.41 6.55
C TRP A 242 -5.34 -12.40 7.57
N VAL A 243 -4.45 -13.08 8.31
CA VAL A 243 -4.86 -14.02 9.37
C VAL A 243 -5.64 -13.30 10.47
N LEU A 244 -5.24 -12.09 10.87
CA LEU A 244 -6.00 -11.30 11.86
C LEU A 244 -7.41 -10.94 11.36
N MET A 245 -7.53 -10.44 10.13
CA MET A 245 -8.82 -10.09 9.55
C MET A 245 -9.71 -11.31 9.35
N TYR A 246 -9.16 -12.42 8.87
CA TYR A 246 -9.89 -13.67 8.71
C TYR A 246 -10.46 -14.15 10.04
N ARG A 247 -9.67 -14.10 11.12
CA ARG A 247 -10.16 -14.41 12.48
C ARG A 247 -11.30 -13.50 12.91
N MET A 248 -11.26 -12.21 12.58
CA MET A 248 -12.35 -11.27 12.88
C MET A 248 -13.60 -11.56 12.04
N LEU A 249 -13.43 -11.88 10.75
CA LEU A 249 -14.52 -12.25 9.85
C LEU A 249 -15.24 -13.52 10.34
N VAL A 250 -14.49 -14.56 10.70
CA VAL A 250 -15.07 -15.81 11.24
C VAL A 250 -15.87 -15.53 12.51
N LYS A 251 -15.35 -14.70 13.44
CA LYS A 251 -16.07 -14.31 14.65
C LYS A 251 -17.38 -13.57 14.34
N GLN A 252 -17.38 -12.69 13.35
CA GLN A 252 -18.60 -11.97 12.94
C GLN A 252 -19.65 -12.88 12.31
N ILE A 253 -19.22 -13.87 11.51
CA ILE A 253 -20.12 -14.86 10.91
C ILE A 253 -20.70 -15.76 11.99
N GLN A 254 -19.87 -16.26 12.93
CA GLN A 254 -20.32 -17.08 14.06
C GLN A 254 -21.33 -16.33 14.95
N ALA A 255 -21.08 -15.05 15.24
CA ALA A 255 -21.99 -14.24 16.02
C ALA A 255 -23.34 -14.00 15.32
N ARG A 256 -23.36 -13.88 13.98
CA ARG A 256 -24.62 -13.82 13.22
C ARG A 256 -25.35 -15.16 13.16
N GLY A 257 -24.61 -16.27 13.09
CA GLY A 257 -25.18 -17.62 13.11
C GLY A 257 -25.86 -17.94 14.44
N GLN A 258 -25.24 -17.57 15.57
CA GLN A 258 -25.86 -17.73 16.89
C GLN A 258 -27.18 -16.95 17.01
N ILE A 259 -27.25 -15.72 16.49
CA ILE A 259 -28.50 -14.94 16.50
C ILE A 259 -29.59 -15.59 15.64
N SER A 260 -29.25 -16.21 14.50
CA SER A 260 -30.24 -16.93 13.69
C SER A 260 -30.69 -18.23 14.33
N ASP A 261 -29.79 -18.91 15.04
CA ASP A 261 -30.09 -20.17 15.72
C ASP A 261 -30.97 -19.93 16.95
N ASP A 262 -30.67 -18.89 17.75
CA ASP A 262 -31.48 -18.51 18.94
C ASP A 262 -32.92 -18.10 18.55
N VAL A 263 -33.09 -17.33 17.46
CA VAL A 263 -34.42 -16.94 16.95
C VAL A 263 -35.21 -18.14 16.41
N ARG A 264 -34.53 -19.19 15.95
CA ARG A 264 -35.16 -20.41 15.44
C ARG A 264 -35.57 -21.37 16.57
N SER A 265 -34.83 -21.41 17.68
CA SER A 265 -35.16 -22.27 18.82
C SER A 265 -36.33 -21.77 19.68
N ASP A 266 -36.68 -20.47 19.63
CA ASP A 266 -37.85 -19.93 20.34
C ASP A 266 -39.19 -20.28 19.67
N THR A 267 -39.19 -20.91 18.49
CA THR A 267 -40.42 -21.33 17.79
C THR A 267 -40.73 -22.82 17.87
N GLU A 268 -39.86 -23.64 18.48
CA GLU A 268 -40.04 -25.10 18.59
C GLU A 268 -40.47 -25.58 20.00
N SER A 269 -40.93 -24.70 20.90
CA SER A 269 -41.29 -25.06 22.29
C SER A 269 -42.73 -24.73 22.75
N GLU A 270 -43.65 -24.35 21.85
CA GLU A 270 -45.05 -24.05 22.22
C GLU A 270 -46.09 -25.14 21.87
N ASP A 271 -45.70 -26.29 21.30
CA ASP A 271 -46.65 -27.34 20.87
C ASP A 271 -46.42 -28.72 21.52
N GLU A 272 -46.23 -28.80 22.84
CA GLU A 272 -46.37 -30.09 23.55
C GLU A 272 -47.19 -29.95 24.85
N HIS A 273 -48.39 -30.56 24.79
CA HIS A 273 -49.26 -31.06 25.87
C HIS A 273 -50.55 -30.29 26.22
N GLU A 274 -51.54 -30.38 25.34
CA GLU A 274 -52.92 -30.71 25.74
C GLU A 274 -53.26 -32.10 25.19
N ASP A 275 -53.40 -33.09 26.08
CA ASP A 275 -54.36 -34.21 26.06
C ASP A 275 -54.10 -35.18 27.24
#